data_AF-A0A373CEK8-F1
#
_entry.id   AF-A0A373CEK8-F1
#
_cell.length_a   1.000
_cell.length_b   1.000
_cell.length_c   1.000
_cell.angle_alpha   90.00
_cell.angle_beta   90.00
_cell.angle_gamma   90.00
#
_symmetry.space_group_name_H-M   'P 1'
#
loop_
_entity.id
_entity.type
_entity.pdbx_description
1 polymer ?
#
loop_
_entity_poly.entity_id
_entity_poly.type
_entity_poly.pdbx_seq_one_letter_code
_entity_poly.pdbx_strand_id
1 'polypeptide(L)' 'MRTFEVGKRYGEHAVVFEIVKRTAKTITYAAVQHAGRYNERKEEPKTVKVRNWDGREVFFAGSQTVEA' A
#
# COMPACT_ATOMS: atom_id res chain seq x y z
N MET A 1 -0.45 8.66 -15.50
CA MET A 1 0.01 7.41 -14.86
C MET A 1 -0.20 7.56 -13.37
N ARG A 2 -1.03 6.73 -12.73
CA ARG A 2 -1.21 6.78 -11.28
C ARG A 2 -0.10 5.98 -10.61
N THR A 3 0.58 6.60 -9.65
CA THR A 3 1.74 6.02 -8.97
C THR A 3 1.57 6.08 -7.47
N PHE A 4 2.15 5.11 -6.76
CA PHE A 4 2.20 5.16 -5.31
C PHE A 4 3.07 6.33 -4.85
N GLU A 5 2.65 6.99 -3.77
CA GLU A 5 3.37 8.10 -3.16
C GLU A 5 3.72 7.78 -1.72
N VAL A 6 4.95 8.09 -1.32
CA VAL A 6 5.40 7.89 0.06
C VAL A 6 4.58 8.77 1.01
N GLY A 7 4.14 8.19 2.13
CA GLY A 7 3.28 8.83 3.12
C GLY A 7 1.78 8.78 2.79
N LYS A 8 1.39 8.34 1.58
CA LYS A 8 -0.02 8.13 1.22
C LYS A 8 -0.51 6.76 1.68
N ARG A 9 -1.83 6.70 1.89
CA ARG A 9 -2.59 5.55 2.37
C ARG A 9 -3.54 5.09 1.26
N TYR A 10 -3.55 3.79 0.96
CA TYR A 10 -4.32 3.19 -0.13
C TYR A 10 -5.17 2.02 0.37
N GLY A 11 -6.38 1.84 -0.15
CA GLY A 11 -7.34 0.80 0.26
C GLY A 11 -8.61 1.39 0.89
N GLU A 12 -9.74 0.70 0.72
CA GLU A 12 -11.09 1.23 1.04
C GLU A 12 -11.73 0.58 2.29
N HIS A 13 -11.05 -0.33 2.99
CA HIS A 13 -11.67 -1.19 4.00
C HIS A 13 -10.89 -1.27 5.33
N ALA A 14 -11.13 -2.34 6.09
CA ALA A 14 -10.55 -2.57 7.43
C ALA A 14 -9.02 -2.54 7.47
N VAL A 15 -8.35 -2.69 6.33
CA VAL A 15 -6.90 -2.56 6.18
C VAL A 15 -6.60 -1.50 5.15
N VAL A 16 -5.73 -0.57 5.51
CA VAL A 16 -5.20 0.48 4.64
C VAL A 16 -3.69 0.31 4.55
N PHE A 17 -3.10 0.54 3.38
CA PHE A 17 -1.66 0.35 3.16
C PHE A 17 -0.98 1.71 3.04
N GLU A 18 -0.14 2.03 4.01
CA GLU A 18 0.66 3.25 4.00
C GLU A 18 2.01 2.98 3.31
N ILE A 19 2.34 3.76 2.28
CA ILE A 19 3.59 3.60 1.56
C ILE A 19 4.71 4.29 2.34
N VAL A 20 5.68 3.51 2.81
CA VAL A 20 6.82 3.99 3.61
C VAL A 20 8.03 4.31 2.73
N LYS A 21 8.21 3.58 1.64
CA LYS A 21 9.31 3.80 0.68
C LYS A 21 8.88 3.42 -0.72
N ARG A 22 9.39 4.14 -1.71
CA ARG A 22 9.22 3.83 -3.13
C ARG A 22 10.58 3.77 -3.83
N THR A 23 10.72 2.83 -4.74
CA THR A 23 11.77 2.78 -5.76
C THR A 23 11.16 2.61 -7.15
N ALA A 24 11.97 2.53 -8.20
CA ALA A 24 11.49 2.30 -9.56
C ALA A 24 10.82 0.93 -9.76
N LYS A 25 11.13 -0.08 -8.93
CA LYS A 25 10.66 -1.47 -9.10
C LYS A 25 9.93 -2.03 -7.90
N THR A 26 10.01 -1.38 -6.76
CA THR A 26 9.45 -1.87 -5.50
C THR A 26 8.86 -0.74 -4.67
N ILE A 27 7.96 -1.12 -3.79
CA ILE A 27 7.47 -0.27 -2.71
C ILE A 27 7.64 -1.02 -1.38
N THR A 28 7.77 -0.26 -0.30
CA THR A 28 7.64 -0.76 1.06
C THR A 28 6.37 -0.17 1.64
N TYR A 29 5.44 -1.01 2.09
CA TYR A 29 4.19 -0.58 2.70
C TYR A 29 4.08 -1.10 4.13
N ALA A 30 3.34 -0.39 4.97
CA ALA A 30 2.87 -0.88 6.26
C ALA A 30 1.36 -1.05 6.22
N ALA A 31 0.86 -2.23 6.61
CA ALA A 31 -0.57 -2.44 6.74
C ALA A 31 -1.07 -1.76 8.03
N VAL A 32 -2.13 -0.97 7.90
CA VAL A 32 -2.78 -0.24 8.99
C VAL A 32 -4.16 -0.86 9.16
N GLN A 33 -4.31 -1.65 10.22
CA GLN A 33 -5.57 -2.26 10.62
C GLN A 33 -6.44 -1.22 11.32
N HIS A 34 -7.75 -1.23 11.06
CA HIS A 34 -8.74 -0.35 11.69
C HIS A 34 -8.37 1.14 11.60
N ALA A 35 -7.93 1.59 10.42
CA ALA A 35 -7.51 2.96 10.20
C ALA A 35 -8.57 3.98 10.69
N GLY A 36 -8.15 4.94 11.51
CA GLY A 36 -9.02 5.97 12.09
C GLY A 36 -9.90 5.52 13.26
N ARG A 37 -9.74 4.29 13.77
CA ARG A 37 -10.42 3.79 14.98
C ARG A 37 -9.48 3.80 16.18
N TYR A 38 -10.04 3.71 17.38
CA TYR A 38 -9.28 3.73 18.65
C TYR A 38 -8.28 2.57 18.77
N ASN A 39 -8.50 1.48 18.04
CA ASN A 39 -7.66 0.29 18.00
C ASN A 39 -6.85 0.21 16.69
N GLU A 40 -6.50 1.35 16.07
CA GLU A 40 -5.60 1.39 14.91
C GLU A 40 -4.27 0.70 15.23
N ARG A 41 -3.84 -0.21 14.36
CA ARG A 41 -2.56 -0.91 14.51
C ARG A 41 -1.80 -0.91 13.19
N LYS A 42 -0.55 -0.44 13.25
CA LYS A 42 0.40 -0.52 12.14
C LYS A 42 1.24 -1.78 12.26
N GLU A 43 1.25 -2.60 11.21
CA GLU A 43 2.10 -3.78 11.10
C GLU A 43 3.51 -3.43 10.62
N GLU A 44 4.44 -4.38 10.78
CA GLU A 44 5.80 -4.24 10.29
C GLU A 44 5.81 -4.02 8.77
N PRO A 45 6.64 -3.08 8.27
CA PRO A 45 6.68 -2.79 6.84
C PRO A 45 7.17 -3.96 5.99
N LYS A 46 6.51 -4.20 4.86
CA LYS A 46 6.84 -5.25 3.89
C LYS A 46 7.19 -4.64 2.55
N THR A 47 8.22 -5.20 1.89
CA THR A 47 8.66 -4.74 0.56
C THR A 47 8.15 -5.68 -0.52
N VAL A 48 7.54 -5.12 -1.56
CA VAL A 48 6.96 -5.87 -2.69
C VAL A 48 7.30 -5.20 -4.02
N LYS A 49 7.20 -5.97 -5.11
CA LYS A 49 7.34 -5.43 -6.46
C LYS A 49 6.10 -4.65 -6.84
N VAL A 50 6.31 -3.50 -7.49
CA VAL A 50 5.23 -2.74 -8.15
C VAL A 50 5.08 -3.22 -9.58
N ARG A 51 3.85 -3.32 -10.07
CA ARG A 51 3.49 -3.66 -11.45
C ARG A 51 2.76 -2.48 -12.08
N ASN A 52 2.85 -2.36 -13.40
CA ASN A 52 2.07 -1.39 -14.15
C ASN A 52 0.98 -2.12 -14.92
N TRP A 53 -0.28 -1.81 -14.63
CA TRP A 53 -1.47 -2.32 -15.33
C TRP A 53 -2.23 -1.12 -15.89
N ASP A 54 -2.42 -1.06 -17.21
CA ASP A 54 -3.24 -0.04 -17.88
C ASP A 54 -3.03 1.42 -17.38
N GLY A 55 -1.77 1.80 -17.12
CA GLY A 55 -1.42 3.16 -16.70
C GLY A 55 -1.56 3.47 -15.21
N ARG A 56 -1.82 2.46 -14.36
CA ARG A 56 -1.76 2.54 -12.89
C ARG A 56 -0.74 1.56 -12.31
N GLU A 57 -0.10 1.98 -11.22
CA GLU A 57 0.71 1.09 -10.41
C GLU A 57 -0.17 0.21 -9.52
N VAL A 58 0.21 -1.07 -9.41
CA VAL A 58 -0.47 -2.09 -8.60
C VAL A 58 0.55 -2.92 -7.84
N PHE A 59 0.23 -3.30 -6.60
CA PHE A 59 0.96 -4.33 -5.86
C PHE A 59 0.02 -5.31 -5.17
N PHE A 60 0.58 -6.42 -4.69
CA PHE A 60 -0.18 -7.45 -3.98
C PHE A 60 0.22 -7.49 -2.50
N ALA A 61 -0.78 -7.44 -1.63
CA ALA A 61 -0.65 -7.60 -0.19
C ALA A 61 -1.46 -8.83 0.24
N GLY A 62 -0.83 -10.00 0.23
CA GLY A 62 -1.54 -11.27 0.45
C GLY A 62 -2.56 -11.53 -0.66
N SER A 63 -3.83 -11.65 -0.30
CA SER A 63 -4.96 -11.82 -1.23
C SER A 63 -5.50 -10.50 -1.81
N GLN A 64 -4.99 -9.34 -1.35
CA GLN A 64 -5.47 -8.04 -1.79
C GLN A 64 -4.62 -7.48 -2.94
N THR A 65 -5.31 -6.92 -3.93
CA THR A 65 -4.70 -6.12 -5.00
C THR A 65 -4.87 -4.66 -4.63
N VAL A 66 -3.77 -3.93 -4.51
CA VAL A 66 -3.77 -2.52 -4.10
C VAL A 66 -3.35 -1.67 -5.28
N GLU A 67 -4.13 -0.65 -5.58
CA GLU A 67 -3.97 0.23 -6.73
C GLU A 67 -3.63 1.66 -6.29
N ALA A 68 -2.89 2.37 -7.14
CA ALA A 68 -2.50 3.78 -6.93
C ALA A 68 -3.56 4.79 -7.38
#